data_AF-A0A225UDY4-F1
#
_entry.id   AF-A0A225UDY4-F1
#
_cell.length_a   1.000
_cell.length_b   1.000
_cell.length_c   1.000
_cell.angle_alpha   90.00
_cell.angle_beta   90.00
_cell.angle_gamma   90.00
#
_symmetry.space_group_name_H-M   'P 1'
#
loop_
_entity.id
_entity.type
_entity.pdbx_description
1 polymer ?
#
loop_
_entity_poly.entity_id
_entity_poly.type
_entity_poly.pdbx_seq_one_letter_code
_entity_poly.pdbx_strand_id
1 'polypeptide(L)'
;MQGVDRHDQLRGRFSLADGHSFQKWHKKLAMAMIDIARCNAYICDGLARGYHGDRNVSTSRTRDPHRTFLIRELFNGEWKNSLENDCGMAYTVSTTPETRPPSTAAATEFHYLPQMCVAKESWKELAGRSRSKRKCTVCSFECRNATQKTDYCSTHQVALCKRSYPVATGKPHLCQQETWTCWQKFHLFYLPKQVYTADGNLRRSSRIYRAQQPFLKVRREQQQKKT
;
A
#
# COMPACT_ATOMS: atom_id res chain seq x y z
N MET A 1 9.95 40.25 5.70
CA MET A 1 10.97 40.22 4.61
C MET A 1 11.69 38.88 4.47
N GLN A 2 11.77 38.01 5.48
CA GLN A 2 12.56 36.76 5.41
C GLN A 2 11.90 35.56 4.68
N GLY A 3 10.68 35.72 4.15
CA GLY A 3 9.91 34.60 3.60
C GLY A 3 10.56 34.00 2.34
N VAL A 4 11.04 34.86 1.45
CA VAL A 4 11.72 34.45 0.21
C VAL A 4 13.04 33.77 0.54
N ASP A 5 13.85 34.34 1.45
CA ASP A 5 15.15 33.76 1.84
C ASP A 5 14.99 32.38 2.48
N ARG A 6 13.96 32.19 3.33
CA ARG A 6 13.69 30.89 3.95
C ARG A 6 13.20 29.85 2.96
N HIS A 7 12.38 30.26 1.99
CA HIS A 7 11.96 29.39 0.89
C HIS A 7 13.15 28.99 0.03
N ASP A 8 14.05 29.93 -0.26
CA ASP A 8 15.24 29.68 -1.05
C ASP A 8 16.25 28.76 -0.33
N GLN A 9 16.42 28.93 0.98
CA GLN A 9 17.22 28.01 1.81
C GLN A 9 16.64 26.58 1.81
N LEU A 10 15.32 26.44 1.84
CA LEU A 10 14.66 25.13 1.79
C LEU A 10 14.85 24.49 0.40
N ARG A 11 14.72 25.30 -0.65
CA ARG A 11 14.94 24.91 -2.05
C ARG A 11 16.38 24.45 -2.29
N GLY A 12 17.36 25.24 -1.86
CA GLY A 12 18.78 24.97 -2.06
C GLY A 12 19.27 23.68 -1.42
N ARG A 13 18.64 23.22 -0.33
CA ARG A 13 18.98 21.93 0.31
C ARG A 13 18.69 20.71 -0.56
N PHE A 14 17.72 20.81 -1.47
CA PHE A 14 17.24 19.69 -2.30
C PHE A 14 17.08 20.05 -3.77
N SER A 15 17.78 21.09 -4.24
CA SER A 15 17.61 21.59 -5.60
C SER A 15 18.13 20.58 -6.63
N LEU A 16 17.26 20.23 -7.58
CA LEU A 16 17.66 19.52 -8.79
C LEU A 16 18.35 20.44 -9.79
N ALA A 17 17.95 21.72 -9.82
CA ALA A 17 18.50 22.71 -10.74
C ALA A 17 19.97 23.03 -10.46
N ASP A 18 20.40 22.96 -9.20
CA ASP A 18 21.79 23.20 -8.80
C ASP A 18 22.68 21.94 -8.91
N GLY A 19 22.08 20.75 -8.81
CA GLY A 19 22.80 19.47 -8.95
C GLY A 19 23.17 19.10 -10.39
N HIS A 20 22.58 19.76 -11.40
CA HIS A 20 22.79 19.45 -12.81
C HIS A 20 23.07 20.70 -13.64
N SER A 21 24.20 20.71 -14.38
CA SER A 21 24.49 21.73 -15.38
C SER A 21 23.85 21.36 -16.73
N PHE A 22 23.00 22.22 -17.27
CA PHE A 22 22.39 22.05 -18.59
C PHE A 22 22.94 23.08 -19.59
N GLN A 23 23.20 22.64 -20.82
CA GLN A 23 23.60 23.52 -21.93
C GLN A 23 22.48 24.48 -22.37
N LYS A 24 21.21 24.10 -22.15
CA LYS A 24 20.05 24.89 -22.56
C LYS A 24 19.36 25.50 -21.33
N TRP A 25 19.24 26.83 -21.30
CA TRP A 25 18.72 27.57 -20.14
C TRP A 25 17.29 27.17 -19.73
N HIS A 26 16.41 26.87 -20.69
CA HIS A 26 15.02 26.48 -20.42
C HIS A 26 14.90 25.15 -19.66
N LYS A 27 15.87 24.23 -19.80
CA LYS A 27 15.90 22.98 -19.03
C LYS A 27 16.22 23.26 -17.57
N LYS A 28 17.15 24.20 -17.32
CA LYS A 28 17.48 24.66 -15.97
C LYS A 28 16.28 25.37 -15.33
N LEU A 29 15.55 26.18 -16.11
CA LEU A 29 14.32 26.81 -15.65
C LEU A 29 13.25 25.78 -15.27
N ALA A 30 13.01 24.76 -16.10
CA ALA A 30 12.05 23.70 -15.80
C ALA A 30 12.39 22.96 -14.49
N MET A 31 13.67 22.67 -14.24
CA MET A 31 14.11 22.08 -12.97
C MET A 31 13.90 23.03 -11.79
N ALA A 32 14.17 24.32 -11.96
CA ALA A 32 13.92 25.31 -10.92
C ALA A 32 12.42 25.43 -10.57
N MET A 33 11.52 25.33 -11.57
CA MET A 33 10.07 25.29 -11.34
C MET A 33 9.65 24.06 -10.54
N ILE A 34 10.24 22.88 -10.84
CA ILE A 34 10.00 21.65 -10.09
C ILE A 34 10.46 21.81 -8.63
N ASP A 35 11.61 22.42 -8.41
CA ASP A 35 12.14 22.67 -7.05
C ASP A 35 11.21 23.60 -6.24
N ILE A 36 10.66 24.64 -6.87
CA ILE A 36 9.68 25.55 -6.23
C ILE A 36 8.38 24.81 -5.91
N ALA A 37 7.83 24.05 -6.87
CA ALA A 37 6.58 23.30 -6.68
C ALA A 37 6.69 22.30 -5.53
N ARG A 38 7.84 21.64 -5.38
CA ARG A 38 8.13 20.71 -4.29
C ARG A 38 8.15 21.38 -2.92
N CYS A 39 8.84 22.52 -2.80
CA CYS A 39 8.88 23.28 -1.57
C CYS A 39 7.47 23.76 -1.18
N ASN A 40 6.69 24.22 -2.15
CA ASN A 40 5.31 24.65 -1.91
C ASN A 40 4.42 23.49 -1.47
N ALA A 41 4.52 22.32 -2.11
CA ALA A 41 3.77 21.13 -1.71
C ALA A 41 4.09 20.70 -0.28
N TYR A 42 5.37 20.72 0.11
CA TYR A 42 5.78 20.40 1.48
C TYR A 42 5.21 21.37 2.51
N ILE A 43 5.24 22.67 2.21
CA ILE A 43 4.68 23.70 3.10
C ILE A 43 3.17 23.53 3.23
N CYS A 44 2.46 23.33 2.11
CA CYS A 44 1.02 23.14 2.10
C CYS A 44 0.60 21.88 2.85
N ASP A 45 1.32 20.77 2.70
CA ASP A 45 1.09 19.54 3.44
C ASP A 45 1.30 19.73 4.96
N GLY A 46 2.35 20.45 5.36
CA GLY A 46 2.58 20.80 6.76
C GLY A 46 1.50 21.70 7.36
N LEU A 47 0.92 22.59 6.55
CA LEU A 47 -0.22 23.41 6.96
C LEU A 47 -1.52 22.60 7.06
N ALA A 48 -1.80 21.74 6.08
CA ALA A 48 -2.99 20.88 6.03
C ALA A 48 -3.02 19.86 7.18
N ARG A 49 -1.86 19.33 7.57
CA ARG A 49 -1.74 18.41 8.73
C ARG A 49 -1.81 19.13 10.07
N GLY A 50 -1.97 20.45 10.07
CA GLY A 50 -1.93 21.29 11.25
C GLY A 50 -0.52 21.34 11.82
N TYR A 51 0.14 22.49 11.70
CA TYR A 51 1.42 22.72 12.38
C TYR A 51 1.18 22.92 13.89
N HIS A 52 0.64 21.90 14.55
CA HIS A 52 0.45 21.85 15.99
C HIS A 52 0.52 20.39 16.49
N GLY A 53 1.68 20.03 17.03
CA GLY A 53 1.67 19.44 18.37
C GLY A 53 1.90 17.95 18.56
N ASP A 54 1.96 17.08 17.53
CA ASP A 54 2.31 15.67 17.79
C ASP A 54 3.79 15.39 17.63
N ARG A 55 4.56 15.87 18.62
CA ARG A 55 5.90 15.38 18.96
C ARG A 55 5.92 13.91 19.41
N ASN A 56 4.80 13.19 19.34
CA ASN A 56 4.64 11.83 19.88
C ASN A 56 4.40 10.72 18.85
N VAL A 57 4.55 10.98 17.55
CA VAL A 57 4.82 9.89 16.61
C VAL A 57 6.32 9.72 16.55
N SER A 58 6.79 8.68 17.23
CA SER A 58 8.13 8.07 17.15
C SER A 58 8.49 7.67 15.71
N THR A 59 8.54 8.66 14.82
CA THR A 59 9.18 8.56 13.52
C THR A 59 10.65 8.63 13.85
N SER A 60 11.27 7.46 13.98
CA SER A 60 12.70 7.24 13.79
C SER A 60 13.37 8.48 13.21
N ARG A 61 14.09 9.26 14.05
CA ARG A 61 14.90 10.44 13.70
C ARG A 61 15.21 10.51 12.21
N THR A 62 14.31 11.05 11.39
CA THR A 62 14.61 11.16 9.97
C THR A 62 15.43 12.42 9.87
N ARG A 63 16.71 12.24 9.55
CA ARG A 63 17.72 13.29 9.49
C ARG A 63 17.29 14.47 8.59
N ASP A 64 16.31 14.25 7.71
CA ASP A 64 15.68 15.28 6.89
C ASP A 64 14.19 15.00 6.58
N PRO A 65 13.24 15.74 7.17
CA PRO A 65 11.80 15.57 6.95
C PRO A 65 11.35 15.91 5.52
N HIS A 66 11.99 16.88 4.86
CA HIS A 66 11.65 17.31 3.51
C HIS A 66 12.01 16.22 2.48
N ARG A 67 13.16 15.57 2.65
CA ARG A 67 13.55 14.41 1.83
C ARG A 67 12.58 13.25 1.97
N THR A 68 12.10 12.98 3.18
CA THR A 68 11.15 11.89 3.43
C THR A 68 9.79 12.18 2.82
N PHE A 69 9.33 13.43 2.90
CA PHE A 69 8.14 13.89 2.17
C PHE A 69 8.29 13.67 0.66
N LEU A 70 9.41 14.12 0.07
CA LEU A 70 9.66 13.93 -1.35
C LEU A 70 9.66 12.46 -1.77
N ILE A 71 10.34 11.60 -1.02
CA ILE A 71 10.40 10.16 -1.34
C ILE A 71 9.00 9.53 -1.24
N ARG A 72 8.26 9.85 -0.17
CA ARG A 72 6.91 9.34 0.04
C ARG A 72 5.98 9.80 -1.08
N GLU A 73 5.91 11.10 -1.36
CA GLU A 73 4.91 11.64 -2.27
C GLU A 73 5.25 11.39 -3.74
N LEU A 74 6.52 11.53 -4.16
CA LEU A 74 6.90 11.32 -5.57
C LEU A 74 6.93 9.85 -6.00
N PHE A 75 7.29 8.92 -5.10
CA PHE A 75 7.42 7.51 -5.46
C PHE A 75 6.20 6.66 -5.10
N ASN A 76 5.42 7.00 -4.08
CA ASN A 76 4.25 6.21 -3.69
C ASN A 76 2.96 6.67 -4.37
N GLY A 77 2.92 7.87 -4.97
CA GLY A 77 1.89 8.27 -5.93
C GLY A 77 0.47 8.47 -5.37
N GLU A 78 0.31 8.77 -4.07
CA GLU A 78 -1.00 8.94 -3.42
C GLU A 78 -1.61 10.35 -3.56
N TRP A 79 -1.24 11.11 -4.61
CA TRP A 79 -1.64 12.52 -4.77
C TRP A 79 -3.17 12.69 -4.91
N LYS A 80 -3.85 11.62 -5.31
CA LYS A 80 -5.31 11.58 -5.45
C LYS A 80 -6.03 11.67 -4.09
N ASN A 81 -5.42 11.17 -3.03
CA ASN A 81 -6.01 11.17 -1.68
C ASN A 81 -5.67 12.45 -0.90
N SER A 82 -4.66 13.21 -1.36
CA SER A 82 -4.29 14.51 -0.77
C SER A 82 -5.31 15.61 -1.08
N LEU A 83 -6.11 15.42 -2.13
CA LEU A 83 -7.21 16.32 -2.53
C LEU A 83 -8.55 15.98 -1.87
N GLU A 84 -8.69 14.82 -1.22
CA GLU A 84 -9.97 14.42 -0.58
C GLU A 84 -10.21 15.15 0.76
N ASN A 85 -9.18 15.74 1.36
CA ASN A 85 -9.31 16.64 2.51
C ASN A 85 -9.14 18.09 2.04
N ASP A 86 -10.20 18.63 1.44
CA ASP A 86 -10.31 20.00 0.95
C ASP A 86 -10.38 21.03 2.10
N CYS A 87 -9.35 21.07 2.95
CA CYS A 87 -9.11 22.18 3.87
C CYS A 87 -7.89 22.99 3.41
N GLY A 88 -8.07 23.76 2.33
CA GLY A 88 -7.43 25.07 2.28
C GLY A 88 -6.46 25.39 1.14
N MET A 89 -6.56 24.81 -0.06
CA MET A 89 -5.87 25.37 -1.24
C MET A 89 -6.82 25.47 -2.44
N ALA A 90 -7.72 26.44 -2.40
CA ALA A 90 -8.57 26.81 -3.53
C ALA A 90 -7.76 27.58 -4.57
N TYR A 91 -7.42 26.93 -5.69
CA TYR A 91 -7.33 27.59 -6.99
C TYR A 91 -8.42 26.98 -7.86
N THR A 92 -9.54 27.68 -7.92
CA THR A 92 -10.74 27.31 -8.66
C THR A 92 -10.45 27.19 -10.15
N VAL A 93 -10.79 26.05 -10.76
CA VAL A 93 -11.38 26.05 -12.10
C VAL A 93 -12.74 25.39 -11.98
N SER A 94 -13.76 26.23 -12.13
CA SER A 94 -15.17 25.86 -12.09
C SER A 94 -15.53 24.95 -13.26
N THR A 95 -16.07 23.77 -12.95
CA THR A 95 -17.07 23.12 -13.78
C THR A 95 -18.05 22.37 -12.89
N THR A 96 -19.32 22.76 -13.01
CA THR A 96 -20.48 22.36 -12.20
C THR A 96 -21.12 21.05 -12.75
N PRO A 97 -22.30 20.58 -12.29
CA PRO A 97 -22.38 19.45 -11.36
C PRO A 97 -23.37 18.34 -11.81
N GLU A 98 -23.23 17.12 -11.29
CA GLU A 98 -24.33 16.13 -11.31
C GLU A 98 -24.44 15.38 -9.96
N THR A 99 -25.28 15.91 -9.07
CA THR A 99 -26.50 15.28 -8.48
C THR A 99 -26.42 13.75 -8.25
N ARG A 100 -26.41 13.11 -7.05
CA ARG A 100 -27.25 13.13 -5.80
C ARG A 100 -26.80 11.88 -4.93
N PRO A 101 -27.32 11.58 -3.71
CA PRO A 101 -27.80 12.37 -2.56
C PRO A 101 -27.14 11.85 -1.22
N PRO A 102 -27.67 12.02 0.02
CA PRO A 102 -26.89 12.44 1.19
C PRO A 102 -26.46 11.30 2.13
N SER A 103 -25.32 11.49 2.79
CA SER A 103 -24.92 10.73 3.97
C SER A 103 -25.69 11.20 5.21
N THR A 104 -26.28 10.26 5.93
CA THR A 104 -26.62 10.44 7.35
C THR A 104 -25.40 10.02 8.17
N ALA A 105 -24.91 10.95 8.98
CA ALA A 105 -23.76 10.77 9.86
C ALA A 105 -24.03 9.75 10.98
N ALA A 106 -23.05 8.89 11.27
CA ALA A 106 -22.84 8.33 12.60
C ALA A 106 -21.37 7.97 12.80
N ALA A 107 -20.90 8.23 14.02
CA ALA A 107 -19.52 8.27 14.45
C ALA A 107 -18.81 6.90 14.53
N THR A 108 -17.47 7.00 14.57
CA THR A 108 -16.51 6.08 15.22
C THR A 108 -16.22 4.72 14.58
N GLU A 109 -14.94 4.56 14.22
CA GLU A 109 -14.08 3.37 14.16
C GLU A 109 -13.32 3.29 12.83
N PHE A 110 -12.00 3.11 12.92
CA PHE A 110 -11.11 2.94 11.78
C PHE A 110 -11.48 1.67 10.99
N HIS A 111 -12.47 1.78 10.13
CA HIS A 111 -12.76 0.81 9.11
C HIS A 111 -11.91 1.12 7.88
N TYR A 112 -10.87 0.32 7.67
CA TYR A 112 -10.29 0.13 6.34
C TYR A 112 -11.43 -0.23 5.39
N LEU A 113 -11.98 0.74 4.67
CA LEU A 113 -12.75 0.45 3.47
C LEU A 113 -11.76 -0.22 2.51
N PRO A 114 -11.97 -1.50 2.16
CA PRO A 114 -11.03 -2.20 1.33
C PRO A 114 -11.01 -1.48 -0.01
N GLN A 115 -9.83 -1.08 -0.45
CA GLN A 115 -9.56 -0.87 -1.87
C GLN A 115 -10.10 -2.13 -2.57
N MET A 116 -11.28 -2.03 -3.19
CA MET A 116 -12.11 -3.20 -3.46
C MET A 116 -11.37 -4.09 -4.44
N CYS A 117 -10.83 -5.19 -3.92
CA CYS A 117 -10.10 -6.12 -4.75
C CYS A 117 -11.10 -6.83 -5.65
N VAL A 118 -10.94 -6.64 -6.96
CA VAL A 118 -11.78 -7.29 -7.95
C VAL A 118 -11.18 -8.66 -8.28
N ALA A 119 -12.01 -9.70 -8.15
CA ALA A 119 -11.64 -11.05 -8.50
C ALA A 119 -11.62 -11.20 -10.03
N LYS A 120 -10.45 -11.48 -10.60
CA LYS A 120 -10.28 -11.80 -12.02
C LYS A 120 -10.01 -13.29 -12.19
N GLU A 121 -10.35 -13.87 -13.32
CA GLU A 121 -10.05 -15.29 -13.56
C GLU A 121 -8.55 -15.52 -13.71
N SER A 122 -7.94 -16.31 -12.82
CA SER A 122 -6.49 -16.50 -12.81
C SER A 122 -5.92 -17.12 -14.08
N TRP A 123 -6.69 -17.94 -14.80
CA TRP A 123 -6.23 -18.61 -16.01
C TRP A 123 -6.09 -17.66 -17.20
N LYS A 124 -6.93 -16.61 -17.27
CA LYS A 124 -6.83 -15.53 -18.26
C LYS A 124 -5.67 -14.60 -17.92
N GLU A 125 -5.62 -14.11 -16.68
CA GLU A 125 -4.63 -13.11 -16.24
C GLU A 125 -3.20 -13.68 -16.13
N LEU A 126 -3.06 -14.96 -15.80
CA LEU A 126 -1.77 -15.64 -15.66
C LEU A 126 -1.48 -16.57 -16.85
N ALA A 127 -2.05 -16.29 -18.03
CA ALA A 127 -1.69 -16.96 -19.28
C ALA A 127 -0.16 -16.87 -19.50
N GLY A 128 0.48 -17.98 -19.89
CA GLY A 128 1.94 -18.06 -20.06
C GLY A 128 2.79 -18.06 -18.77
N ARG A 129 2.21 -17.78 -17.59
CA ARG A 129 2.93 -17.91 -16.31
C ARG A 129 2.96 -19.35 -15.82
N SER A 130 3.94 -19.65 -14.96
CA SER A 130 4.12 -21.00 -14.40
C SER A 130 2.91 -21.46 -13.57
N ARG A 131 2.62 -22.77 -13.63
CA ARG A 131 1.54 -23.41 -12.86
C ARG A 131 1.66 -23.16 -11.34
N SER A 132 2.86 -22.88 -10.85
CA SER A 132 3.09 -22.55 -9.43
C SER A 132 2.43 -21.24 -9.01
N LYS A 133 2.45 -20.21 -9.87
CA LYS A 133 1.83 -18.90 -9.59
C LYS A 133 0.30 -18.93 -9.56
N ARG A 134 -0.32 -19.95 -10.16
CA ARG A 134 -1.78 -20.14 -10.19
C ARG A 134 -2.31 -20.91 -8.99
N LYS A 135 -1.44 -21.41 -8.11
CA LYS A 135 -1.83 -22.14 -6.91
C LYS A 135 -2.35 -21.17 -5.85
N CYS A 136 -3.43 -21.57 -5.15
CA CYS A 136 -3.97 -20.78 -4.06
C CYS A 136 -2.91 -20.51 -2.97
N THR A 137 -2.60 -19.24 -2.72
CA THR A 137 -1.56 -18.81 -1.78
C THR A 137 -1.93 -19.15 -0.34
N VAL A 138 -3.19 -18.93 0.04
CA VAL A 138 -3.71 -19.26 1.39
C VAL A 138 -3.74 -20.77 1.61
N CYS A 139 -4.21 -21.58 0.66
CA CYS A 139 -4.13 -23.04 0.79
C CYS A 139 -2.69 -23.53 0.92
N SER A 140 -1.76 -22.91 0.19
CA SER A 140 -0.34 -23.23 0.31
C SER A 140 0.19 -22.93 1.71
N PHE A 141 -0.15 -21.75 2.26
CA PHE A 141 0.26 -21.29 3.58
C PHE A 141 -0.34 -22.12 4.72
N GLU A 142 -1.62 -22.49 4.64
CA GLU A 142 -2.28 -23.31 5.67
C GLU A 142 -1.87 -24.80 5.60
N CYS A 143 -0.93 -25.16 4.71
CA CYS A 143 -0.47 -26.52 4.42
C CYS A 143 -1.54 -27.44 3.84
N ARG A 144 -2.50 -26.90 3.09
CA ARG A 144 -3.50 -27.67 2.32
C ARG A 144 -3.05 -27.93 0.90
N ASN A 145 -3.70 -28.89 0.23
CA ASN A 145 -3.54 -29.09 -1.21
C ASN A 145 -4.03 -27.85 -1.97
N ALA A 146 -3.09 -27.13 -2.59
CA ALA A 146 -3.39 -25.85 -3.23
C ALA A 146 -4.08 -26.09 -4.57
N THR A 147 -5.31 -25.60 -4.68
CA THR A 147 -6.10 -25.66 -5.92
C THR A 147 -5.50 -24.72 -6.97
N GLN A 148 -5.68 -25.08 -8.24
CA GLN A 148 -5.32 -24.24 -9.40
C GLN A 148 -6.52 -23.47 -9.98
N LYS A 149 -7.76 -23.91 -9.69
CA LYS A 149 -8.98 -23.13 -9.94
C LYS A 149 -9.08 -21.99 -8.93
N THR A 150 -8.50 -20.85 -9.28
CA THR A 150 -8.37 -19.67 -8.42
C THR A 150 -8.79 -18.41 -9.16
N ASP A 151 -9.14 -17.38 -8.39
CA ASP A 151 -9.25 -16.02 -8.86
C ASP A 151 -7.96 -15.27 -8.51
N TYR A 152 -7.58 -14.36 -9.39
CA TYR A 152 -6.40 -13.52 -9.27
C TYR A 152 -6.80 -12.13 -8.79
N CYS A 153 -6.11 -11.67 -7.75
CA CYS A 153 -6.16 -10.28 -7.30
C CYS A 153 -4.99 -9.54 -7.96
N SER A 154 -5.28 -8.58 -8.84
CA SER A 154 -4.24 -7.76 -9.48
C SER A 154 -3.55 -6.79 -8.52
N THR A 155 -4.29 -6.29 -7.52
CA THR A 155 -3.77 -5.36 -6.50
C THR A 155 -2.68 -6.02 -5.65
N HIS A 156 -2.96 -7.24 -5.19
CA HIS A 156 -2.07 -7.96 -4.28
C HIS A 156 -1.25 -9.07 -4.94
N GLN A 157 -1.37 -9.22 -6.26
CA GLN A 157 -0.66 -10.23 -7.08
C GLN A 157 -0.77 -11.67 -6.55
N VAL A 158 -1.90 -12.03 -5.94
CA VAL A 158 -2.15 -13.36 -5.37
C VAL A 158 -3.26 -14.11 -6.11
N ALA A 159 -3.08 -15.42 -6.21
CA ALA A 159 -4.11 -16.36 -6.65
C ALA A 159 -4.80 -16.98 -5.42
N LEU A 160 -6.13 -16.91 -5.35
CA LEU A 160 -6.95 -17.33 -4.21
C LEU A 160 -8.16 -18.12 -4.68
N CYS A 161 -8.51 -19.22 -4.01
CA CYS A 161 -9.74 -19.96 -4.35
C CYS A 161 -10.97 -19.43 -3.59
N LYS A 162 -12.15 -19.53 -4.20
CA LYS A 162 -13.45 -19.24 -3.57
C LYS A 162 -14.01 -20.39 -2.71
N ARG A 163 -13.18 -21.36 -2.31
CA ARG A 163 -13.60 -22.45 -1.42
C ARG A 163 -13.46 -22.05 0.04
N SER A 164 -14.49 -22.35 0.83
CA SER A 164 -14.42 -22.44 2.28
C SER A 164 -13.81 -23.78 2.69
N TYR A 165 -13.24 -23.84 3.89
CA TYR A 165 -12.61 -25.03 4.43
C TYR A 165 -12.90 -25.10 5.93
N PRO A 166 -13.08 -26.31 6.49
CA PRO A 166 -13.26 -26.48 7.92
C PRO A 166 -12.04 -25.95 8.67
N VAL A 167 -12.27 -25.55 9.92
CA VAL A 167 -11.22 -25.04 10.79
C VAL A 167 -10.19 -26.12 11.08
N ALA A 168 -8.91 -25.71 11.05
CA ALA A 168 -7.82 -26.57 11.44
C ALA A 168 -7.63 -26.50 12.96
N THR A 169 -8.28 -27.40 13.71
CA THR A 169 -8.24 -27.45 15.19
C THR A 169 -6.81 -27.56 15.73
N GLY A 170 -5.91 -28.21 14.99
CA GLY A 170 -4.48 -28.30 15.34
C GLY A 170 -3.64 -27.05 15.04
N LYS A 171 -4.24 -25.96 14.54
CA LYS A 171 -3.55 -24.72 14.14
C LYS A 171 -4.37 -23.47 14.55
N PRO A 172 -4.47 -23.18 15.86
CA PRO A 172 -5.31 -22.09 16.38
C PRO A 172 -4.85 -20.69 15.96
N HIS A 173 -3.58 -20.52 15.56
CA HIS A 173 -3.03 -19.25 15.07
C HIS A 173 -3.53 -18.85 13.68
N LEU A 174 -4.16 -19.76 12.93
CA LEU A 174 -4.74 -19.49 11.61
C LEU A 174 -6.15 -18.88 11.74
N CYS A 175 -6.74 -18.51 10.60
CA CYS A 175 -8.11 -18.00 10.56
C CYS A 175 -9.12 -19.08 10.98
N GLN A 176 -9.86 -18.81 12.06
CA GLN A 176 -10.86 -19.71 12.66
C GLN A 176 -12.26 -19.57 12.02
N GLN A 177 -12.41 -18.78 10.95
CA GLN A 177 -13.69 -18.59 10.28
C GLN A 177 -13.92 -19.72 9.26
N GLU A 178 -14.99 -20.50 9.44
CA GLU A 178 -15.34 -21.64 8.58
C GLU A 178 -16.02 -21.23 7.27
N THR A 179 -16.90 -20.23 7.35
CA THR A 179 -17.69 -19.75 6.20
C THR A 179 -16.84 -18.93 5.22
N TRP A 180 -15.64 -18.52 5.61
CA TRP A 180 -14.80 -17.65 4.80
C TRP A 180 -14.03 -18.44 3.74
N THR A 181 -14.14 -17.96 2.50
CA THR A 181 -13.33 -18.43 1.38
C THR A 181 -11.87 -18.02 1.54
N CYS A 182 -10.94 -18.64 0.81
CA CYS A 182 -9.55 -18.19 0.83
C CYS A 182 -9.40 -16.73 0.35
N TRP A 183 -10.29 -16.26 -0.51
CA TRP A 183 -10.37 -14.84 -0.89
C TRP A 183 -10.64 -13.94 0.31
N GLN A 184 -11.69 -14.26 1.09
CA GLN A 184 -12.06 -13.51 2.29
C GLN A 184 -11.00 -13.63 3.38
N LYS A 185 -10.48 -14.85 3.64
CA LYS A 185 -9.42 -15.07 4.63
C LYS A 185 -8.17 -14.23 4.32
N PHE A 186 -7.80 -14.11 3.04
CA PHE A 186 -6.66 -13.28 2.65
C PHE A 186 -6.91 -11.80 2.99
N HIS A 187 -7.98 -11.22 2.46
CA HIS A 187 -8.22 -9.77 2.56
C HIS A 187 -8.68 -9.32 3.95
N LEU A 188 -9.44 -10.15 4.67
CA LEU A 188 -10.07 -9.76 5.94
C LEU A 188 -9.27 -10.22 7.17
N PHE A 189 -8.40 -11.22 7.05
CA PHE A 189 -7.65 -11.76 8.19
C PHE A 189 -6.14 -11.70 8.01
N TYR A 190 -5.61 -12.28 6.93
CA TYR A 190 -4.16 -12.43 6.79
C TYR A 190 -3.45 -11.14 6.37
N LEU A 191 -4.08 -10.34 5.51
CA LEU A 191 -3.53 -9.05 5.07
C LEU A 191 -3.55 -8.01 6.21
N PRO A 192 -4.66 -7.80 6.96
CA PRO A 192 -4.67 -6.87 8.09
C PRO A 192 -3.72 -7.27 9.22
N LYS A 193 -3.55 -8.58 9.45
CA LYS A 193 -2.58 -9.11 10.43
C LYS A 193 -1.14 -9.14 9.93
N GLN A 194 -0.84 -8.51 8.79
CA GLN A 194 0.50 -8.37 8.24
C GLN A 194 1.21 -9.71 8.03
N VAL A 195 0.46 -10.76 7.67
CA VAL A 195 1.04 -12.07 7.29
C VAL A 195 1.58 -12.02 5.88
N TYR A 196 0.97 -11.20 5.03
CA TYR A 196 1.42 -10.91 3.67
C TYR A 196 1.83 -9.44 3.52
N THR A 197 2.69 -9.14 2.56
CA THR A 197 2.93 -7.79 2.05
C THR A 197 1.77 -7.36 1.15
N ALA A 198 1.72 -6.06 0.81
CA ALA A 198 0.79 -5.56 -0.20
C ALA A 198 0.93 -6.35 -1.52
N ASP A 199 2.15 -6.66 -1.95
CA ASP A 199 2.39 -7.46 -3.17
C ASP A 199 2.13 -8.97 -3.02
N GLY A 200 1.53 -9.42 -1.91
CA GLY A 200 1.17 -10.83 -1.73
C GLY A 200 2.30 -11.74 -1.28
N ASN A 201 3.47 -11.20 -0.91
CA ASN A 201 4.60 -11.98 -0.42
C ASN A 201 4.46 -12.29 1.08
N LEU A 202 4.88 -13.48 1.52
CA LEU A 202 4.79 -13.86 2.94
C LEU A 202 5.80 -13.08 3.80
N ARG A 203 5.31 -12.41 4.85
CA ARG A 203 6.11 -11.73 5.86
C ARG A 203 6.59 -12.71 6.93
N ARG A 204 7.86 -13.11 6.83
CA ARG A 204 8.49 -14.09 7.75
C ARG A 204 8.60 -13.59 9.20
N SER A 205 8.50 -12.27 9.41
CA SER A 205 8.49 -11.64 10.73
C SER A 205 7.16 -11.76 11.47
N SER A 206 6.06 -12.06 10.76
CA SER A 206 4.73 -12.09 11.38
C SER A 206 4.59 -13.23 12.40
N ARG A 207 3.87 -12.95 13.50
CA ARG A 207 3.63 -13.94 14.57
C ARG A 207 2.95 -15.21 14.05
N ILE A 208 1.97 -15.03 13.15
CA ILE A 208 1.25 -16.14 12.52
C ILE A 208 2.18 -16.97 11.62
N TYR A 209 3.05 -16.33 10.83
CA TYR A 209 4.02 -17.06 10.01
C TYR A 209 4.99 -17.88 10.88
N ARG A 210 5.53 -17.29 11.96
CA ARG A 210 6.45 -17.99 12.86
C ARG A 210 5.79 -19.22 13.48
N ALA A 211 4.54 -19.10 13.93
CA ALA A 211 3.77 -20.24 14.43
C ALA A 211 3.49 -21.30 13.34
N GLN A 212 3.32 -20.89 12.08
CA GLN A 212 3.08 -21.79 10.96
C GLN A 212 4.35 -22.42 10.37
N GLN A 213 5.53 -21.87 10.67
CA GLN A 213 6.81 -22.27 10.06
C GLN A 213 7.15 -23.76 10.23
N PRO A 214 6.96 -24.40 11.40
CA PRO A 214 7.25 -25.83 11.56
C PRO A 214 6.44 -26.70 10.59
N PHE A 215 5.15 -26.41 10.43
CA PHE A 215 4.25 -27.12 9.52
C PHE A 215 4.63 -26.95 8.04
N LEU A 216 5.15 -25.77 7.68
CA LEU A 216 5.62 -25.51 6.31
C LEU A 216 6.90 -26.27 5.98
N LYS A 217 7.81 -26.46 6.95
CA LYS A 217 9.04 -27.25 6.77
C LYS A 217 8.71 -28.72 6.52
N VAL A 218 7.90 -29.33 7.40
CA VAL A 218 7.47 -30.73 7.28
C VAL A 218 6.83 -31.01 5.92
N ARG A 219 5.96 -30.10 5.45
CA ARG A 219 5.33 -30.23 4.13
C ARG A 219 6.34 -30.24 2.98
N ARG A 220 7.38 -29.40 3.03
CA ARG A 220 8.41 -29.32 1.98
C ARG A 220 9.24 -30.60 1.93
N GLU A 221 9.62 -31.13 3.09
CA GLU A 221 10.34 -32.41 3.20
C GLU A 221 9.51 -33.56 2.64
N GLN A 222 8.21 -33.60 2.94
CA GLN A 222 7.29 -34.60 2.37
C GLN A 222 7.13 -34.49 0.85
N GLN A 223 7.28 -33.29 0.28
CA GLN A 223 7.23 -33.08 -1.17
C GLN A 223 8.54 -33.50 -1.84
N GLN A 224 9.69 -33.26 -1.21
CA GLN A 224 11.00 -33.68 -1.71
C GLN A 224 11.17 -35.21 -1.70
N LYS A 225 10.59 -35.92 -0.73
CA LYS A 225 10.61 -37.39 -0.69
C LYS A 225 9.74 -38.07 -1.76
N LYS A 226 8.88 -37.31 -2.45
CA LYS A 226 7.96 -37.82 -3.49
C LYS A 226 8.41 -37.51 -4.92
N THR A 227 9.49 -36.76 -5.07
CA THR A 227 10.16 -36.41 -6.34
C THR A 227 11.44 -37.20 -6.45
#